data_AF-A0A3P7GKG5-F1
#
_entry.id   AF-A0A3P7GKG5-F1
#
_cell.length_a   1.000
_cell.length_b   1.000
_cell.length_c   1.000
_cell.angle_alpha   90.00
_cell.angle_beta   90.00
_cell.angle_gamma   90.00
#
_symmetry.space_group_name_H-M   'P 1'
#
loop_
_entity.id
_entity.type
_entity.pdbx_description
1 polymer ?
#
loop_
_entity_poly.entity_id
_entity_poly.type
_entity_poly.pdbx_seq_one_letter_code
_entity_poly.pdbx_strand_id
1 'polypeptide(L)'
;MGLHRREFERTGGKAEWLKGLSYASEKIQNLDALNTILAHQPWSTSIDHLTMLIKCCSPTNWCLSELVQASIVLAQTHVLCSFILGNDINYSNESSFKVIEDQKKWNGSSSSGGEGGGGGGGDGIDNNDCKIELLLGYMEQLKKSQLNNDVKKPGGEAKMQMDFLKVQNDYDDIKSTNSAKREEILIAENRLKNNCVKNNSMENSIIFDNNISTLYTFNNHFGYVDFAQCAEDGFTRTHKIHEFSWEDQGYSCVDELYNEMADILDKKMTLIQNLTYST
;
A
#
# COMPACT_ATOMS: atom_id res chain seq x y z
N MET A 1 -2.76 2.17 13.77
CA MET A 1 -3.85 1.59 14.59
C MET A 1 -4.47 2.53 15.62
N GLY A 2 -3.71 3.35 16.37
CA GLY A 2 -4.26 4.15 17.48
C GLY A 2 -5.37 5.15 17.12
N LEU A 3 -5.44 5.64 15.89
CA LEU A 3 -6.52 6.52 15.41
C LEU A 3 -7.88 5.78 15.40
N HIS A 4 -7.97 4.66 14.69
CA HIS A 4 -9.22 3.90 14.57
C HIS A 4 -9.67 3.31 15.92
N ARG A 5 -8.73 2.93 16.80
CA ARG A 5 -9.05 2.49 18.18
C ARG A 5 -9.81 3.59 18.95
N ARG A 6 -9.26 4.80 18.98
CA ARG A 6 -9.89 5.94 19.68
C ARG A 6 -11.25 6.30 19.07
N GLU A 7 -11.35 6.26 17.75
CA GLU A 7 -12.60 6.57 17.05
C GLU A 7 -13.70 5.53 17.31
N PHE A 8 -13.32 4.25 17.40
CA PHE A 8 -14.21 3.18 17.78
C PHE A 8 -14.74 3.35 19.21
N GLU A 9 -13.88 3.73 20.17
CA GLU A 9 -14.31 4.03 21.54
C GLU A 9 -15.22 5.26 21.59
N ARG A 10 -14.86 6.33 20.85
CA ARG A 10 -15.62 7.58 20.78
C ARG A 10 -17.04 7.41 20.24
N THR A 11 -17.24 6.47 19.32
CA THR A 11 -18.55 6.16 18.72
C THR A 11 -19.37 5.15 19.53
N GLY A 12 -18.88 4.70 20.69
CA GLY A 12 -19.58 3.76 21.56
C GLY A 12 -19.37 2.29 21.18
N GLY A 13 -18.29 1.99 20.46
CA GLY A 13 -17.89 0.63 20.14
C GLY A 13 -17.64 -0.24 21.38
N LYS A 14 -17.89 -1.54 21.27
CA LYS A 14 -17.73 -2.49 22.37
C LYS A 14 -16.25 -2.68 22.73
N ALA A 15 -15.84 -2.26 23.93
CA ALA A 15 -14.45 -2.36 24.39
C ALA A 15 -13.86 -3.78 24.38
N GLU A 16 -14.70 -4.82 24.41
CA GLU A 16 -14.26 -6.22 24.26
C GLU A 16 -13.57 -6.49 22.91
N TRP A 17 -14.02 -5.87 21.82
CA TRP A 17 -13.44 -6.06 20.49
C TRP A 17 -12.00 -5.53 20.41
N LEU A 18 -11.65 -4.59 21.30
CA LEU A 18 -10.32 -4.01 21.38
C LEU A 18 -9.27 -4.95 21.98
N LYS A 19 -9.68 -6.12 22.49
CA LYS A 19 -8.79 -7.19 22.96
C LYS A 19 -8.27 -8.07 21.83
N GLY A 20 -8.93 -8.06 20.66
CA GLY A 20 -8.54 -8.83 19.48
C GLY A 20 -9.75 -9.28 18.65
N LEU A 21 -9.48 -9.75 17.43
CA LEU A 21 -10.47 -10.18 16.44
C LEU A 21 -11.36 -11.32 16.96
N SER A 22 -10.81 -12.23 17.77
CA SER A 22 -11.56 -13.32 18.39
C SER A 22 -12.70 -12.85 19.31
N TYR A 23 -12.65 -11.60 19.79
CA TYR A 23 -13.69 -11.00 20.62
C TYR A 23 -14.73 -10.21 19.81
N ALA A 24 -14.49 -10.00 18.50
CA ALA A 24 -15.45 -9.36 17.60
C ALA A 24 -16.62 -10.30 17.28
N SER A 25 -17.66 -9.80 16.61
CA SER A 25 -18.74 -10.67 16.12
C SER A 25 -18.21 -11.62 15.04
N GLU A 26 -18.83 -12.81 14.94
CA GLU A 26 -18.50 -13.80 13.90
C GLU A 26 -18.55 -13.20 12.48
N LYS A 27 -19.49 -12.27 12.23
CA LYS A 27 -19.58 -11.51 10.97
C LYS A 27 -18.28 -10.79 10.62
N ILE A 28 -17.65 -10.13 11.60
CA ILE A 28 -16.37 -9.42 11.42
C ILE A 28 -15.20 -10.40 11.35
N GLN A 29 -15.22 -11.47 12.15
CA GLN A 29 -14.19 -12.50 12.11
C GLN A 29 -14.09 -13.15 10.73
N ASN A 30 -15.23 -13.45 10.10
CA ASN A 30 -15.26 -14.06 8.76
C ASN A 30 -14.63 -13.17 7.69
N LEU A 31 -14.64 -11.84 7.88
CA LEU A 31 -14.07 -10.87 6.95
C LEU A 31 -12.52 -10.91 6.91
N ASP A 32 -11.87 -11.46 7.92
CA ASP A 32 -10.39 -11.50 8.01
C ASP A 32 -9.74 -12.27 6.86
N ALA A 33 -10.38 -13.35 6.39
CA ALA A 33 -9.90 -14.09 5.23
C ALA A 33 -9.82 -13.20 3.97
N LEU A 34 -10.88 -12.43 3.71
CA LEU A 34 -10.90 -11.49 2.59
C LEU A 34 -9.91 -10.34 2.81
N ASN A 35 -9.84 -9.78 4.02
CA ASN A 35 -8.89 -8.72 4.37
C ASN A 35 -7.44 -9.15 4.08
N THR A 36 -7.06 -10.35 4.51
CA THR A 36 -5.72 -10.92 4.32
C THR A 36 -5.38 -11.09 2.84
N ILE A 37 -6.35 -11.57 2.04
CA ILE A 37 -6.19 -11.71 0.59
C ILE A 37 -6.04 -10.34 -0.08
N LEU A 38 -6.94 -9.38 0.22
CA LEU A 38 -6.90 -8.05 -0.37
C LEU A 38 -5.61 -7.30 -0.03
N ALA A 39 -5.07 -7.48 1.18
CA ALA A 39 -3.85 -6.83 1.64
C ALA A 39 -2.58 -7.33 0.94
N HIS A 40 -2.54 -8.61 0.58
CA HIS A 40 -1.30 -9.28 0.21
C HIS A 40 -1.29 -9.89 -1.19
N GLN A 41 -2.41 -10.48 -1.62
CA GLN A 41 -2.51 -11.20 -2.89
C GLN A 41 -3.91 -11.02 -3.50
N PRO A 42 -4.32 -9.79 -3.86
CA PRO A 42 -5.68 -9.49 -4.31
C PRO A 42 -6.11 -10.30 -5.56
N TRP A 43 -5.15 -10.73 -6.39
CA TRP A 43 -5.38 -11.61 -7.54
C TRP A 43 -5.86 -13.03 -7.19
N SER A 44 -5.65 -13.48 -5.94
CA SER A 44 -6.11 -14.80 -5.46
C SER A 44 -7.58 -14.81 -5.01
N THR A 45 -8.30 -13.71 -5.17
CA THR A 45 -9.72 -13.60 -4.77
C THR A 45 -10.61 -14.47 -5.66
N SER A 46 -11.03 -15.62 -5.14
CA SER A 46 -12.01 -16.51 -5.77
C SER A 46 -13.46 -16.16 -5.39
N ILE A 47 -14.40 -16.53 -6.26
CA ILE A 47 -15.84 -16.53 -5.99
C ILE A 47 -16.17 -17.33 -4.73
N ASP A 48 -15.38 -18.37 -4.40
CA ASP A 48 -15.59 -19.18 -3.19
C ASP A 48 -15.44 -18.35 -1.90
N HIS A 49 -14.46 -17.44 -1.87
CA HIS A 49 -14.26 -16.54 -0.73
C HIS A 49 -15.46 -15.60 -0.55
N LEU A 50 -15.98 -15.05 -1.65
CA LEU A 50 -17.17 -14.19 -1.62
C LEU A 50 -18.43 -14.98 -1.23
N THR A 51 -18.57 -16.18 -1.78
CA THR A 51 -19.70 -17.06 -1.52
C THR A 51 -19.76 -17.49 -0.06
N MET A 52 -18.61 -17.72 0.58
CA MET A 52 -18.53 -18.04 2.01
C MET A 52 -19.06 -16.90 2.88
N LEU A 53 -18.88 -15.65 2.47
CA LEU A 53 -19.35 -14.47 3.22
C LEU A 53 -20.84 -14.16 3.01
N ILE A 54 -21.39 -14.53 1.84
CA ILE A 54 -22.76 -14.20 1.43
C ILE A 54 -23.76 -15.33 1.73
N LYS A 55 -23.32 -16.61 1.76
CA LYS A 55 -24.20 -17.79 1.84
C LYS A 55 -25.15 -17.75 3.05
N CYS A 56 -26.44 -17.52 2.79
CA CYS A 56 -27.60 -17.26 3.68
C CYS A 56 -27.89 -18.20 4.89
N CYS A 57 -26.94 -19.01 5.36
CA CYS A 57 -27.17 -20.00 6.41
C CYS A 57 -27.03 -19.49 7.85
N SER A 58 -26.62 -18.23 8.08
CA SER A 58 -26.44 -17.65 9.42
C SER A 58 -26.87 -16.17 9.45
N PRO A 59 -27.40 -15.65 10.58
CA PRO A 59 -27.61 -14.20 10.75
C PRO A 59 -26.31 -13.38 10.69
N THR A 60 -25.15 -14.03 10.66
CA THR A 60 -23.83 -13.41 10.63
C THR A 60 -23.26 -13.18 9.22
N ASN A 61 -24.05 -13.43 8.18
CA ASN A 61 -23.63 -13.22 6.80
C ASN A 61 -23.65 -11.74 6.39
N TRP A 62 -22.89 -11.45 5.34
CA TRP A 62 -22.83 -10.15 4.69
C TRP A 62 -23.84 -10.10 3.54
N CYS A 63 -24.64 -9.04 3.45
CA CYS A 63 -25.31 -8.76 2.19
C CYS A 63 -24.31 -8.17 1.19
N LEU A 64 -24.64 -8.20 -0.10
CA LEU A 64 -23.70 -7.81 -1.15
C LEU A 64 -23.27 -6.33 -1.03
N SER A 65 -24.19 -5.42 -0.70
CA SER A 65 -23.87 -4.00 -0.49
C SER A 65 -22.99 -3.76 0.73
N GLU A 66 -23.26 -4.43 1.86
CA GLU A 66 -22.39 -4.37 3.05
C GLU A 66 -20.99 -4.93 2.75
N LEU A 67 -20.89 -6.00 1.96
CA LEU A 67 -19.61 -6.59 1.58
C LEU A 67 -18.79 -5.66 0.68
N VAL A 68 -19.42 -5.00 -0.28
CA VAL A 68 -18.78 -3.97 -1.11
C VAL A 68 -18.30 -2.82 -0.24
N GLN A 69 -19.14 -2.30 0.66
CA GLN A 69 -18.76 -1.24 1.59
C GLN A 69 -17.56 -1.65 2.45
N ALA A 70 -17.58 -2.86 3.03
CA ALA A 70 -16.48 -3.38 3.84
C ALA A 70 -15.19 -3.54 3.01
N SER A 71 -15.29 -4.06 1.78
CA SER A 71 -14.14 -4.22 0.88
C SER A 71 -13.50 -2.88 0.54
N ILE A 72 -14.30 -1.83 0.33
CA ILE A 72 -13.81 -0.47 0.10
C ILE A 72 -13.09 0.07 1.35
N VAL A 73 -13.64 -0.11 2.54
CA VAL A 73 -13.00 0.31 3.80
C VAL A 73 -11.66 -0.40 4.00
N LEU A 74 -11.58 -1.70 3.73
CA LEU A 74 -10.34 -2.47 3.81
C LEU A 74 -9.29 -1.94 2.82
N ALA A 75 -9.64 -1.84 1.55
CA ALA A 75 -8.74 -1.35 0.51
C ALA A 75 -8.23 0.08 0.79
N GLN A 76 -9.12 0.98 1.23
CA GLN A 76 -8.73 2.33 1.63
C GLN A 76 -7.78 2.33 2.83
N THR A 77 -8.02 1.47 3.81
CA THR A 77 -7.15 1.34 4.98
C THR A 77 -5.77 0.81 4.57
N HIS A 78 -5.69 -0.16 3.66
CA HIS A 78 -4.42 -0.67 3.14
C HIS A 78 -3.63 0.42 2.40
N VAL A 79 -4.28 1.21 1.54
CA VAL A 79 -3.64 2.35 0.86
C VAL A 79 -3.14 3.39 1.87
N LEU A 80 -3.90 3.69 2.92
CA LEU A 80 -3.47 4.60 3.99
C LEU A 80 -2.29 4.05 4.77
N CYS A 81 -2.26 2.75 5.06
CA CYS A 81 -1.10 2.10 5.69
C CYS A 81 0.15 2.23 4.83
N SER A 82 0.05 1.96 3.52
CA SER A 82 1.16 2.15 2.57
C SER A 82 1.61 3.61 2.50
N PHE A 83 0.67 4.57 2.52
CA PHE A 83 1.00 5.99 2.52
C PHE A 83 1.74 6.41 3.81
N ILE A 84 1.25 5.99 4.98
CA ILE A 84 1.88 6.29 6.27
C ILE A 84 3.30 5.71 6.34
N LEU A 85 3.47 4.46 5.88
CA LEU A 85 4.78 3.80 5.85
C LEU A 85 5.73 4.46 4.85
N GLY A 86 5.23 4.85 3.67
CA GLY A 86 6.02 5.51 2.63
C GLY A 86 6.45 6.94 2.98
N ASN A 87 5.72 7.62 3.87
CA ASN A 87 6.03 8.99 4.31
C ASN A 87 6.73 9.05 5.69
N ASP A 88 7.03 7.91 6.31
CA ASP A 88 7.59 7.81 7.67
C ASP A 88 6.88 8.73 8.68
N ILE A 89 5.53 8.71 8.67
CA ILE A 89 4.73 9.54 9.57
C ILE A 89 4.82 8.92 10.97
N ASN A 90 5.85 9.31 11.72
CA ASN A 90 5.99 8.97 13.13
C ASN A 90 4.91 9.69 13.93
N TYR A 91 3.92 8.94 14.41
CA TYR A 91 2.92 9.40 15.38
C TYR A 91 3.52 9.49 16.78
N SER A 92 4.62 10.23 16.93
CA SER A 92 5.04 10.74 18.23
C SER A 92 4.20 11.99 18.51
N ASN A 93 3.34 11.89 19.53
CA ASN A 93 2.65 13.03 20.12
C ASN A 93 3.68 14.18 20.27
N GLU A 94 3.36 15.35 19.70
CA GLU A 94 4.16 16.58 19.55
C GLU A 94 5.10 16.70 18.33
N SER A 95 5.43 15.62 17.60
CA SER A 95 6.40 15.71 16.48
C SER A 95 5.77 15.78 15.10
N SER A 96 4.46 15.53 14.96
CA SER A 96 3.75 15.51 13.67
C SER A 96 3.64 16.89 13.00
N PHE A 97 3.91 17.98 13.73
CA PHE A 97 4.01 19.32 13.16
C PHE A 97 5.37 19.57 12.47
N LYS A 98 6.42 18.84 12.87
CA LYS A 98 7.79 19.04 12.36
C LYS A 98 7.98 18.55 10.93
N VAL A 99 7.36 17.43 10.53
CA VAL A 99 7.46 16.94 9.13
C VAL A 99 6.77 17.91 8.16
N ILE A 100 5.66 18.53 8.57
CA ILE A 100 4.98 19.56 7.79
C ILE A 100 5.77 20.88 7.82
N GLU A 101 6.43 21.22 8.93
CA GLU A 101 7.30 22.40 9.02
C GLU A 101 8.60 22.25 8.23
N ASP A 102 9.23 21.08 8.20
CA ASP A 102 10.47 20.82 7.47
C ASP A 102 10.23 20.88 5.95
N GLN A 103 9.07 20.40 5.47
CA GLN A 103 8.65 20.62 4.07
C GLN A 103 8.33 22.10 3.75
N LYS A 104 7.81 22.87 4.71
CA LYS A 104 7.63 24.32 4.55
C LYS A 104 8.95 25.09 4.60
N LYS A 105 9.94 24.61 5.35
CA LYS A 105 11.27 25.24 5.51
C LYS A 105 12.12 25.11 4.24
N TRP A 106 11.97 24.00 3.53
CA TRP A 106 12.60 23.81 2.22
C TRP A 106 12.01 24.78 1.17
N ASN A 107 10.68 24.95 1.15
CA ASN A 107 9.99 25.83 0.19
C ASN A 107 10.13 27.34 0.47
N GLY A 108 10.69 27.74 1.62
CA GLY A 108 10.87 29.15 2.02
C GLY A 108 12.31 29.68 1.93
N SER A 109 13.27 28.84 1.57
CA SER A 109 14.70 29.19 1.57
C SER A 109 15.24 29.46 0.15
N SER A 110 14.47 30.19 -0.67
CA SER A 110 14.97 30.79 -1.90
C SER A 110 15.70 32.09 -1.53
N SER A 111 16.97 31.97 -1.12
CA SER A 111 17.81 33.07 -0.70
C SER A 111 18.02 34.07 -1.84
N SER A 112 17.46 35.28 -1.68
CA SER A 112 17.80 36.47 -2.45
C SER A 112 19.30 36.76 -2.29
N GLY A 113 20.01 36.80 -3.43
CA GLY A 113 21.46 36.93 -3.52
C GLY A 113 22.02 38.16 -2.81
N GLY A 114 22.91 37.90 -1.86
CA GLY A 114 23.90 38.87 -1.39
C GLY A 114 25.19 38.68 -2.17
N GLU A 115 25.64 39.73 -2.86
CA GLU A 115 26.95 39.80 -3.49
C GLU A 115 28.04 39.79 -2.42
N GLY A 116 28.93 38.81 -2.49
CA GLY A 116 30.09 38.69 -1.59
C GLY A 116 31.04 37.63 -2.11
N GLY A 117 32.13 38.07 -2.73
CA GLY A 117 33.10 37.20 -3.39
C GLY A 117 33.98 36.39 -2.43
N GLY A 118 34.68 35.41 -3.01
CA GLY A 118 35.88 34.83 -2.43
C GLY A 118 35.89 33.30 -2.36
N GLY A 119 36.46 32.68 -3.39
CA GLY A 119 37.47 31.63 -3.22
C GLY A 119 37.04 30.23 -2.75
N GLY A 120 37.17 29.27 -3.67
CA GLY A 120 37.92 28.04 -3.39
C GLY A 120 37.11 26.79 -3.03
N GLY A 121 37.13 25.83 -3.97
CA GLY A 121 37.28 24.40 -3.68
C GLY A 121 36.04 23.65 -3.20
N GLY A 122 35.44 22.85 -4.09
CA GLY A 122 34.44 21.85 -3.73
C GLY A 122 33.64 21.34 -4.92
N ASP A 123 34.31 20.57 -5.79
CA ASP A 123 33.73 19.86 -6.95
C ASP A 123 32.85 18.69 -6.45
N GLY A 124 31.63 19.01 -6.01
CA GLY A 124 30.65 18.05 -5.47
C GLY A 124 29.20 18.37 -5.81
N ILE A 125 28.99 19.31 -6.72
CA ILE A 125 27.70 19.69 -7.26
C ILE A 125 27.52 18.90 -8.57
N ASP A 126 26.32 18.38 -8.83
CA ASP A 126 25.90 17.91 -10.17
C ASP A 126 26.08 16.41 -10.54
N ASN A 127 25.72 15.48 -9.66
CA ASN A 127 25.48 14.08 -10.06
C ASN A 127 23.98 13.73 -10.10
N ASN A 128 23.13 14.54 -9.44
CA ASN A 128 21.68 14.37 -9.44
C ASN A 128 21.03 15.15 -10.58
N ASP A 129 21.47 16.36 -10.88
CA ASP A 129 20.87 17.14 -11.97
C ASP A 129 21.13 16.45 -13.32
N CYS A 130 22.33 15.91 -13.55
CA CYS A 130 22.61 15.03 -14.69
C CYS A 130 21.66 13.81 -14.81
N LYS A 131 21.27 13.16 -13.69
CA LYS A 131 20.32 12.03 -13.73
C LYS A 131 18.90 12.48 -14.05
N ILE A 132 18.49 13.65 -13.55
CA ILE A 132 17.19 14.26 -13.85
C ILE A 132 17.13 14.64 -15.34
N GLU A 133 18.18 15.26 -15.87
CA GLU A 133 18.28 15.58 -17.30
C GLU A 133 18.24 14.33 -18.18
N LEU A 134 18.94 13.26 -17.77
CA LEU A 134 18.90 11.98 -18.46
C LEU A 134 17.48 11.39 -18.49
N LEU A 135 16.77 11.43 -17.36
CA LEU A 135 15.36 11.00 -17.27
C LEU A 135 14.46 11.83 -18.20
N LEU A 136 14.59 13.16 -18.18
CA LEU A 136 13.84 14.06 -19.06
C LEU A 136 14.11 13.76 -20.54
N GLY A 137 15.37 13.50 -20.90
CA GLY A 137 15.77 13.08 -22.24
C GLY A 137 15.09 11.77 -22.68
N TYR A 138 15.02 10.77 -21.80
CA TYR A 138 14.30 9.52 -22.07
C TYR A 138 12.79 9.73 -22.20
N MET A 139 12.18 10.55 -21.34
CA MET A 139 10.75 10.88 -21.43
C MET A 139 10.40 11.57 -22.76
N GLU A 140 11.26 12.46 -23.24
CA GLU A 140 11.06 13.12 -24.54
C GLU A 140 11.16 12.12 -25.71
N GLN A 141 12.10 11.18 -25.66
CA GLN A 141 12.22 10.09 -26.63
C GLN A 141 10.97 9.20 -26.65
N LEU A 142 10.44 8.84 -25.47
CA LEU A 142 9.21 8.06 -25.34
C LEU A 142 8.01 8.80 -25.95
N LYS A 143 7.87 10.10 -25.68
CA LYS A 143 6.80 10.93 -26.28
C LYS A 143 6.91 10.99 -27.81
N LYS A 144 8.11 11.11 -28.36
CA LYS A 144 8.37 11.06 -29.81
C LYS A 144 8.01 9.69 -30.40
N SER A 145 8.30 8.60 -29.68
CA SER A 145 8.01 7.24 -30.13
C SER A 145 6.51 6.91 -30.15
N GLN A 146 5.71 7.37 -29.19
CA GLN A 146 4.27 7.09 -29.14
C GLN A 146 3.48 7.70 -30.30
N LEU A 147 3.97 8.81 -30.88
CA LEU A 147 3.38 9.42 -32.07
C LEU A 147 3.60 8.57 -33.34
N ASN A 148 4.67 7.76 -33.36
CA ASN A 148 4.95 6.82 -34.41
C ASN A 148 4.26 5.49 -34.06
N ASN A 149 3.03 5.29 -34.55
CA ASN A 149 2.08 4.17 -34.29
C ASN A 149 2.60 2.70 -34.45
N ASP A 150 3.75 2.33 -33.90
CA ASP A 150 4.37 1.00 -34.02
C ASP A 150 3.68 -0.09 -33.17
N VAL A 151 2.67 0.26 -32.36
CA VAL A 151 1.93 -0.65 -31.47
C VAL A 151 1.10 -1.70 -32.24
N LYS A 152 0.94 -1.57 -33.56
CA LYS A 152 0.12 -2.48 -34.38
C LYS A 152 0.89 -3.59 -35.12
N LYS A 153 2.17 -3.87 -34.79
CA LYS A 153 2.87 -5.02 -35.40
C LYS A 153 2.33 -6.35 -34.84
N PRO A 154 1.83 -7.28 -35.68
CA PRO A 154 1.40 -8.61 -35.24
C PRO A 154 2.63 -9.36 -34.71
N GLY A 155 2.66 -9.63 -33.40
CA GLY A 155 3.83 -10.10 -32.64
C GLY A 155 4.24 -9.18 -31.48
N GLY A 156 3.74 -7.94 -31.47
CA GLY A 156 3.98 -6.97 -30.40
C GLY A 156 3.41 -7.40 -29.05
N GLU A 157 2.21 -7.99 -29.02
CA GLU A 157 1.55 -8.36 -27.76
C GLU A 157 2.33 -9.43 -26.97
N ALA A 158 2.77 -10.51 -27.63
CA ALA A 158 3.56 -11.56 -26.98
C ALA A 158 4.89 -11.00 -26.44
N LYS A 159 5.53 -10.08 -27.19
CA LYS A 159 6.74 -9.40 -26.71
C LYS A 159 6.44 -8.50 -25.51
N MET A 160 5.36 -7.71 -25.55
CA MET A 160 4.94 -6.86 -24.42
C MET A 160 4.64 -7.70 -23.18
N GLN A 161 4.01 -8.87 -23.34
CA GLN A 161 3.77 -9.79 -22.23
C GLN A 161 5.07 -10.36 -21.65
N MET A 162 6.03 -10.72 -22.52
CA MET A 162 7.36 -11.15 -22.08
C MET A 162 8.11 -10.03 -21.35
N ASP A 163 8.08 -8.81 -21.87
CA ASP A 163 8.72 -7.66 -21.26
C ASP A 163 8.05 -7.31 -19.90
N PHE A 164 6.73 -7.43 -19.79
CA PHE A 164 5.98 -7.27 -18.55
C PHE A 164 6.42 -8.26 -17.46
N LEU A 165 6.54 -9.56 -17.80
CA LEU A 165 6.97 -10.59 -16.84
C LEU A 165 8.43 -10.41 -16.41
N LYS A 166 9.31 -9.96 -17.32
CA LYS A 166 10.73 -9.69 -17.00
C LYS A 166 10.89 -8.54 -16.01
N VAL A 167 10.16 -7.43 -16.20
CA VAL A 167 10.24 -6.25 -15.32
C VAL A 167 9.90 -6.60 -13.87
N GLN A 168 9.02 -7.59 -13.66
CA GLN A 168 8.67 -8.04 -12.31
C GLN A 168 9.80 -8.85 -11.65
N ASN A 169 10.60 -9.60 -12.41
CA ASN A 169 11.74 -10.37 -11.89
C ASN A 169 12.95 -9.49 -11.49
N ASP A 170 13.13 -8.31 -12.11
CA ASP A 170 14.30 -7.44 -11.84
C ASP A 170 14.32 -6.84 -10.42
N TYR A 171 13.31 -7.12 -9.58
CA TYR A 171 13.22 -6.63 -8.19
C TYR A 171 14.16 -7.36 -7.20
N ASP A 172 14.85 -8.42 -7.61
CA ASP A 172 15.66 -9.25 -6.71
C ASP A 172 16.80 -8.49 -5.99
N ASP A 173 17.31 -7.37 -6.52
CA ASP A 173 18.30 -6.54 -5.81
C ASP A 173 17.74 -5.84 -4.56
N ILE A 174 16.43 -5.57 -4.51
CA ILE A 174 15.78 -4.97 -3.34
C ILE A 174 15.47 -6.03 -2.28
N LYS A 175 15.29 -7.29 -2.68
CA LYS A 175 14.98 -8.41 -1.78
C LYS A 175 16.08 -8.64 -0.74
N SER A 176 17.34 -8.38 -1.08
CA SER A 176 18.45 -8.42 -0.11
C SER A 176 18.27 -7.43 1.05
N THR A 177 17.72 -6.23 0.79
CA THR A 177 17.50 -5.22 1.84
C THR A 177 16.27 -5.55 2.71
N ASN A 178 15.21 -6.11 2.14
CA ASN A 178 14.01 -6.49 2.89
C ASN A 178 14.18 -7.82 3.64
N SER A 179 14.95 -8.76 3.09
CA SER A 179 15.35 -9.99 3.79
C SER A 179 16.24 -9.67 4.99
N ALA A 180 17.23 -8.78 4.82
CA ALA A 180 18.07 -8.32 5.92
C ALA A 180 17.24 -7.64 7.03
N LYS A 181 16.26 -6.79 6.65
CA LYS A 181 15.32 -6.19 7.63
C LYS A 181 14.44 -7.24 8.32
N ARG A 182 13.97 -8.28 7.60
CA ARG A 182 13.18 -9.37 8.20
C ARG A 182 14.03 -10.21 9.17
N GLU A 183 15.29 -10.50 8.84
CA GLU A 183 16.22 -11.18 9.75
C GLU A 183 16.55 -10.32 10.96
N GLU A 184 16.77 -9.02 10.79
CA GLU A 184 16.98 -8.10 11.92
C GLU A 184 15.76 -8.05 12.85
N ILE A 185 14.55 -8.03 12.31
CA ILE A 185 13.30 -8.08 13.10
C ILE A 185 13.20 -9.42 13.86
N LEU A 186 13.44 -10.56 13.20
CA LEU A 186 13.40 -11.89 13.84
C LEU A 186 14.51 -12.08 14.88
N ILE A 187 15.72 -11.56 14.64
CA ILE A 187 16.83 -11.59 15.60
C ILE A 187 16.53 -10.67 16.78
N ALA A 188 15.93 -9.50 16.57
CA ALA A 188 15.46 -8.63 17.64
C ALA A 188 14.38 -9.32 18.48
N GLU A 189 13.42 -10.01 17.87
CA GLU A 189 12.39 -10.79 18.57
C GLU A 189 12.99 -11.93 19.41
N ASN A 190 13.97 -12.67 18.88
CA ASN A 190 14.62 -13.75 19.62
C ASN A 190 15.54 -13.24 20.74
N ARG A 191 16.20 -12.09 20.55
CA ARG A 191 16.99 -11.42 21.61
C ARG A 191 16.10 -10.89 22.74
N LEU A 192 14.91 -10.38 22.42
CA LEU A 192 13.93 -9.91 23.42
C LEU A 192 13.31 -11.07 24.20
N LYS A 193 13.05 -12.21 23.57
CA LYS A 193 12.54 -13.42 24.26
C LYS A 193 13.53 -13.96 25.31
N ASN A 194 14.84 -13.79 25.11
CA ASN A 194 15.87 -14.31 26.02
C ASN A 194 16.27 -13.35 27.15
N ASN A 195 15.88 -12.07 27.10
CA ASN A 195 16.30 -11.05 28.07
C ASN A 195 15.19 -10.51 28.98
N CYS A 196 13.95 -11.00 28.88
CA CYS A 196 12.84 -10.52 29.73
C CYS A 196 12.80 -11.21 31.11
N VAL A 197 13.80 -10.92 31.93
CA VAL A 197 13.75 -11.08 33.40
C VAL A 197 14.42 -9.83 33.99
N LYS A 198 13.59 -8.89 34.46
CA LYS A 198 13.88 -7.70 35.31
C LYS A 198 13.73 -6.33 34.63
N ASN A 199 12.63 -5.67 35.03
CA ASN A 199 12.55 -4.27 35.46
C ASN A 199 12.49 -3.13 34.41
N ASN A 200 11.36 -2.41 34.51
CA ASN A 200 11.16 -0.96 34.35
C ASN A 200 10.27 -0.49 33.17
N SER A 201 9.34 0.39 33.54
CA SER A 201 8.00 0.59 32.99
C SER A 201 7.90 1.59 31.83
N MET A 202 8.89 1.63 30.93
CA MET A 202 8.86 2.56 29.79
C MET A 202 9.28 1.94 28.45
N GLU A 203 9.86 0.74 28.46
CA GLU A 203 10.19 -0.02 27.24
C GLU A 203 9.01 -0.87 26.73
N ASN A 204 7.90 -0.94 27.49
CA ASN A 204 6.72 -1.70 27.09
C ASN A 204 6.02 -1.14 25.84
N SER A 205 6.15 0.16 25.51
CA SER A 205 5.38 0.73 24.38
C SER A 205 5.76 0.11 23.02
N ILE A 206 7.04 -0.11 22.77
CA ILE A 206 7.53 -0.58 21.46
C ILE A 206 7.39 -2.11 21.35
N ILE A 207 7.50 -2.82 22.47
CA ILE A 207 7.32 -4.28 22.53
C ILE A 207 5.83 -4.65 22.42
N PHE A 208 4.92 -3.79 22.85
CA PHE A 208 3.47 -3.99 22.67
C PHE A 208 3.05 -3.91 21.19
N ASP A 209 3.65 -3.02 20.39
CA ASP A 209 3.18 -2.76 19.03
C ASP A 209 3.32 -3.98 18.08
N ASN A 210 4.39 -4.77 18.20
CA ASN A 210 4.58 -5.95 17.36
C ASN A 210 3.60 -7.09 17.68
N ASN A 211 3.18 -7.23 18.95
CA ASN A 211 2.14 -8.20 19.32
C ASN A 211 0.73 -7.75 18.92
N ILE A 212 0.49 -6.44 18.78
CA ILE A 212 -0.84 -5.92 18.46
C ILE A 212 -1.33 -6.40 17.08
N SER A 213 -0.44 -6.55 16.10
CA SER A 213 -0.84 -7.05 14.77
C SER A 213 -1.47 -8.45 14.85
N THR A 214 -0.87 -9.34 15.64
CA THR A 214 -1.38 -10.72 15.84
C THR A 214 -2.73 -10.79 16.53
N LEU A 215 -3.18 -9.71 17.19
CA LEU A 215 -4.49 -9.67 17.84
C LEU A 215 -5.63 -9.51 16.84
N TYR A 216 -5.39 -8.92 15.66
CA TYR A 216 -6.45 -8.52 14.73
C TYR A 216 -6.46 -9.29 13.40
N THR A 217 -5.68 -10.35 13.29
CA THR A 217 -5.71 -11.28 12.15
C THR A 217 -5.50 -12.72 12.64
N PHE A 218 -6.18 -13.67 12.01
CA PHE A 218 -5.96 -15.09 12.28
C PHE A 218 -4.74 -15.65 11.53
N ASN A 219 -4.28 -14.98 10.47
CA ASN A 219 -3.17 -15.46 9.65
C ASN A 219 -2.10 -14.38 9.41
N ASN A 220 -1.25 -14.17 10.41
CA ASN A 220 -0.15 -13.21 10.35
C ASN A 220 1.04 -13.65 9.46
N HIS A 221 1.01 -14.88 8.91
CA HIS A 221 2.07 -15.41 8.06
C HIS A 221 1.76 -15.30 6.57
N PHE A 222 0.50 -15.02 6.22
CA PHE A 222 0.13 -14.74 4.84
C PHE A 222 0.71 -13.38 4.44
N GLY A 223 1.39 -13.35 3.30
CA GLY A 223 2.09 -12.16 2.85
C GLY A 223 2.13 -12.09 1.34
N TYR A 224 2.65 -10.96 0.84
CA TYR A 224 2.85 -10.76 -0.58
C TYR A 224 3.78 -11.84 -1.16
N VAL A 225 3.39 -12.40 -2.29
CA VAL A 225 4.21 -13.26 -3.14
C VAL A 225 4.33 -12.57 -4.49
N ASP A 226 5.54 -12.55 -5.04
CA ASP A 226 5.79 -11.90 -6.31
C ASP A 226 4.95 -12.52 -7.44
N PHE A 227 4.36 -11.68 -8.28
CA PHE A 227 3.52 -12.12 -9.38
C PHE A 227 4.33 -12.91 -10.41
N ALA A 228 5.58 -12.55 -10.66
CA ALA A 228 6.41 -13.26 -11.63
C ALA A 228 6.66 -14.71 -11.20
N GLN A 229 6.90 -14.91 -9.90
CA GLN A 229 7.00 -16.25 -9.31
C GLN A 229 5.68 -17.02 -9.44
N CYS A 230 4.54 -16.36 -9.15
CA CYS A 230 3.22 -16.98 -9.30
C CYS A 230 2.89 -17.39 -10.75
N ALA A 231 3.36 -16.62 -11.73
CA ALA A 231 3.16 -16.88 -13.15
C ALA A 231 4.02 -18.04 -13.64
N GLU A 232 5.27 -18.15 -13.17
CA GLU A 232 6.16 -19.28 -13.48
C GLU A 232 5.63 -20.60 -12.93
N ASP A 233 5.10 -20.58 -11.70
CA ASP A 233 4.49 -21.76 -11.07
C ASP A 233 3.10 -22.11 -11.67
N GLY A 234 2.59 -21.29 -12.59
CA GLY A 234 1.29 -21.49 -13.25
C GLY A 234 0.07 -21.27 -12.34
N PHE A 235 0.27 -20.73 -11.14
CA PHE A 235 -0.80 -20.51 -10.17
C PHE A 235 -1.61 -19.23 -10.43
N THR A 236 -1.10 -18.29 -11.23
CA THR A 236 -1.80 -17.03 -11.51
C THR A 236 -1.74 -16.65 -12.99
N ARG A 237 -2.91 -16.29 -13.53
CA ARG A 237 -3.05 -15.80 -14.92
C ARG A 237 -2.78 -14.30 -14.97
N THR A 238 -1.99 -13.86 -15.95
CA THR A 238 -1.91 -12.42 -16.30
C THR A 238 -3.29 -11.93 -16.71
N HIS A 239 -3.90 -11.10 -15.87
CA HIS A 239 -5.15 -10.43 -16.18
C HIS A 239 -4.90 -9.32 -17.20
N LYS A 240 -5.68 -9.32 -18.27
CA LYS A 240 -5.61 -8.23 -19.25
C LYS A 240 -6.54 -7.11 -18.81
N ILE A 241 -6.08 -5.86 -18.83
CA ILE A 241 -6.85 -4.71 -18.34
C ILE A 241 -8.22 -4.55 -19.02
N HIS A 242 -8.36 -4.97 -20.28
CA HIS A 242 -9.62 -4.93 -21.02
C HIS A 242 -10.58 -6.08 -20.70
N GLU A 243 -10.18 -7.05 -19.87
CA GLU A 243 -11.08 -8.09 -19.37
C GLU A 243 -11.90 -7.61 -18.17
N PHE A 244 -11.31 -6.69 -17.38
CA PHE A 244 -11.97 -6.06 -16.25
C PHE A 244 -11.28 -4.74 -15.93
N SER A 245 -11.93 -3.63 -16.27
CA SER A 245 -11.45 -2.27 -16.02
C SER A 245 -12.39 -1.55 -15.04
N TRP A 246 -11.89 -0.49 -14.41
CA TRP A 246 -12.74 0.35 -13.58
C TRP A 246 -13.81 1.03 -14.44
N GLU A 247 -13.43 1.50 -15.62
CA GLU A 247 -14.26 2.27 -16.54
C GLU A 247 -15.38 1.43 -17.18
N ASP A 248 -15.12 0.17 -17.52
CA ASP A 248 -16.09 -0.66 -18.25
C ASP A 248 -17.00 -1.47 -17.33
N GLN A 249 -16.51 -1.95 -16.17
CA GLN A 249 -17.30 -2.81 -15.26
C GLN A 249 -17.25 -2.36 -13.80
N GLY A 250 -16.10 -1.89 -13.32
CA GLY A 250 -15.88 -1.57 -11.91
C GLY A 250 -16.83 -0.50 -11.38
N TYR A 251 -16.96 0.62 -12.10
CA TYR A 251 -17.81 1.75 -11.73
C TYR A 251 -19.27 1.31 -11.61
N SER A 252 -19.83 0.68 -12.65
CA SER A 252 -21.24 0.25 -12.65
C SER A 252 -21.54 -0.77 -11.55
N CYS A 253 -20.60 -1.68 -11.28
CA CYS A 253 -20.74 -2.66 -10.19
C CYS A 253 -20.82 -1.98 -8.82
N VAL A 254 -19.95 -1.00 -8.54
CA VAL A 254 -20.00 -0.24 -7.29
C VAL A 254 -21.21 0.67 -7.23
N ASP A 255 -21.62 1.29 -8.34
CA ASP A 255 -22.77 2.18 -8.38
C ASP A 255 -24.09 1.45 -8.08
N GLU A 256 -24.23 0.21 -8.58
CA GLU A 256 -25.38 -0.65 -8.30
C GLU A 256 -25.47 -1.06 -6.82
N LEU A 257 -24.33 -1.29 -6.18
CA LEU A 257 -24.26 -1.88 -4.83
C LEU A 257 -24.04 -0.85 -3.71
N TYR A 258 -23.39 0.27 -4.03
CA TYR A 258 -23.06 1.37 -3.11
C TYR A 258 -22.92 2.71 -3.87
N ASN A 259 -24.04 3.17 -4.42
CA ASN A 259 -24.18 4.35 -5.29
C ASN A 259 -23.36 5.58 -4.86
N GLU A 260 -23.48 6.02 -3.60
CA GLU A 260 -22.79 7.23 -3.09
C GLU A 260 -21.25 7.18 -3.20
N MET A 261 -20.68 5.97 -3.24
CA MET A 261 -19.24 5.78 -3.21
C MET A 261 -18.61 5.70 -4.60
N ALA A 262 -19.36 5.29 -5.63
CA ALA A 262 -18.84 5.13 -7.00
C ALA A 262 -18.26 6.45 -7.52
N ASP A 263 -19.04 7.53 -7.46
CA ASP A 263 -18.65 8.89 -7.84
C ASP A 263 -17.41 9.39 -7.08
N ILE A 264 -17.32 9.08 -5.79
CA ILE A 264 -16.22 9.54 -4.93
C ILE A 264 -14.93 8.81 -5.30
N LEU A 265 -15.01 7.48 -5.51
CA LEU A 265 -13.88 6.67 -5.94
C LEU A 265 -13.38 7.11 -7.31
N ASP A 266 -14.30 7.32 -8.26
CA ASP A 266 -13.96 7.73 -9.62
C ASP A 266 -13.27 9.10 -9.65
N LYS A 267 -13.82 10.09 -8.95
CA LYS A 267 -13.18 11.41 -8.80
C LYS A 267 -11.81 11.32 -8.13
N LYS A 268 -11.66 10.47 -7.11
CA LYS A 268 -10.38 10.28 -6.41
C LYS A 268 -9.33 9.65 -7.34
N MET A 269 -9.69 8.59 -8.05
CA MET A 269 -8.79 7.90 -8.99
C MET A 269 -8.37 8.85 -10.13
N THR A 270 -9.35 9.52 -10.75
CA THR A 270 -9.13 10.51 -11.81
C THR A 270 -8.24 11.66 -11.34
N LEU A 271 -8.48 12.19 -10.14
CA LEU A 271 -7.66 13.26 -9.57
C LEU A 271 -6.21 12.81 -9.36
N ILE A 272 -6.00 11.63 -8.77
CA ILE A 272 -4.65 11.10 -8.51
C ILE A 272 -3.91 10.82 -9.82
N GLN A 273 -4.59 10.24 -10.81
CA GLN A 273 -3.99 9.92 -12.12
C GLN A 273 -3.58 11.18 -12.89
N ASN A 274 -4.37 12.26 -12.79
CA ASN A 274 -4.12 13.51 -13.50
C ASN A 274 -3.31 14.53 -12.70
N LEU A 275 -2.90 14.21 -11.46
CA LEU A 275 -2.17 15.13 -10.60
C LEU A 275 -0.77 15.39 -11.19
N THR A 276 -0.56 16.60 -11.68
CA THR A 276 0.75 17.06 -12.15
C THR A 276 0.94 18.53 -11.81
N TYR A 277 2.14 18.88 -11.32
CA TYR A 277 2.54 20.27 -11.12
C TYR A 277 3.22 20.87 -12.36
N SER A 278 3.48 20.05 -13.39
CA SER A 278 4.25 20.45 -14.58
C SER A 278 5.60 21.11 -14.25
N THR A 279 6.21 20.68 -13.14
CA THR A 279 7.53 21.13 -12.65
C THR A 279 8.64 20.25 -13.17
#